data_AF-A0A2S5B3P9-F1
#
_entry.id   AF-A0A2S5B3P9-F1
#
_cell.length_a   1.000
_cell.length_b   1.000
_cell.length_c   1.000
_cell.angle_alpha   90.00
_cell.angle_beta   90.00
_cell.angle_gamma   90.00
#
_symmetry.space_group_name_H-M   'P 1'
#
loop_
_entity.id
_entity.type
_entity.pdbx_description
1 polymer ?
#
loop_
_entity_poly.entity_id
_entity_poly.type
_entity_poly.pdbx_seq_one_letter_code
_entity_poly.pdbx_strand_id
1 'polypeptide(L)'
;MAAARTQDAAPRRSMLGDIVDSIFTPGTNSGLIRAMDMSFYALFVTLAALVVMTRGNGHVCALFALSIGLFVSIKWFLVQIAESEEQYRREQLAKEQQETNDAAKGGKAQ
;
A
#
# COMPACT_ATOMS: atom_id res chain seq x y z
N MET A 1 51.68 -4.73 12.61
CA MET A 1 50.47 -5.49 12.23
C MET A 1 49.30 -4.92 13.02
N ALA A 2 48.80 -3.72 12.74
CA ALA A 2 47.96 -3.32 11.60
C ALA A 2 46.60 -4.05 11.56
N ALA A 3 45.62 -3.42 12.23
CA ALA A 3 44.20 -3.31 11.90
C ALA A 3 43.39 -4.58 11.62
N ALA A 4 42.72 -5.10 12.67
CA ALA A 4 41.43 -5.79 12.52
C ALA A 4 40.32 -4.84 12.98
N ARG A 5 39.97 -3.87 12.12
CA ARG A 5 38.69 -3.15 12.21
C ARG A 5 37.60 -4.06 11.64
N THR A 6 36.99 -4.88 12.48
CA THR A 6 35.79 -5.69 12.15
C THR A 6 35.09 -5.91 13.48
N GLN A 7 33.86 -5.51 13.74
CA GLN A 7 32.75 -5.07 12.92
C GLN A 7 31.96 -4.08 13.77
N ASP A 8 31.54 -3.01 13.10
CA ASP A 8 30.57 -2.03 13.55
C ASP A 8 29.33 -2.74 14.11
N ALA A 9 29.09 -2.55 15.41
CA ALA A 9 27.87 -2.97 16.08
C ALA A 9 26.73 -2.05 15.62
N ALA A 10 26.23 -2.31 14.40
CA ALA A 10 25.02 -1.67 13.93
C ALA A 10 23.89 -1.97 14.93
N PRO A 11 23.18 -0.95 15.45
CA PRO A 11 22.04 -1.17 16.32
C PRO A 11 21.04 -2.02 15.53
N ARG A 12 20.62 -3.17 16.08
CA ARG A 12 19.52 -3.97 15.52
C ARG A 12 18.25 -3.13 15.55
N ARG A 13 18.04 -2.27 14.56
CA ARG A 13 16.69 -1.92 14.14
C ARG A 13 16.05 -3.25 13.80
N SER A 14 15.04 -3.61 14.60
CA SER A 14 14.36 -4.88 14.44
C SER A 14 13.90 -4.96 12.99
N MET A 15 14.14 -6.07 12.29
CA MET A 15 13.68 -6.25 10.90
C MET A 15 12.18 -5.91 10.77
N LEU A 16 11.43 -6.16 11.83
CA LEU A 16 10.03 -5.76 12.00
C LEU A 16 9.81 -4.24 11.99
N GLY A 17 10.71 -3.47 12.61
CA GLY A 17 10.70 -2.02 12.61
C GLY A 17 10.93 -1.44 11.23
N ASP A 18 11.92 -1.92 10.48
CA ASP A 18 12.16 -1.46 9.11
C ASP A 18 11.01 -1.85 8.16
N ILE A 19 10.34 -2.99 8.39
CA ILE A 19 9.12 -3.39 7.65
C ILE A 19 7.95 -2.46 8.00
N VAL A 20 7.75 -2.15 9.29
CA VAL A 20 6.70 -1.25 9.75
C VAL A 20 6.94 0.18 9.26
N ASP A 21 8.19 0.65 9.31
CA ASP A 21 8.59 1.96 8.80
C ASP A 21 8.45 2.00 7.27
N SER A 22 8.71 0.90 6.55
CA SER A 22 8.46 0.78 5.11
C SER A 22 6.96 0.69 4.75
N ILE A 23 6.10 0.23 5.65
CA ILE A 23 4.63 0.31 5.53
C ILE A 23 4.16 1.76 5.77
N PHE A 24 4.81 2.50 6.66
CA PHE A 24 4.46 3.88 7.01
C PHE A 24 5.21 4.96 6.20
N THR A 25 6.25 4.59 5.44
CA THR A 25 6.94 5.50 4.52
C THR A 25 6.07 5.68 3.27
N PRO A 26 5.59 6.91 3.01
CA PRO A 26 4.55 7.14 2.02
C PRO A 26 5.15 7.12 0.62
N GLY A 27 4.93 6.01 -0.08
CA GLY A 27 5.17 5.89 -1.50
C GLY A 27 4.30 4.76 -2.02
N THR A 28 3.07 5.08 -2.42
CA THR A 28 2.16 4.25 -3.22
C THR A 28 2.38 2.74 -2.99
N ASN A 29 2.18 2.24 -1.77
CA ASN A 29 2.65 0.90 -1.43
C ASN A 29 1.70 -0.16 -2.02
N SER A 30 1.79 -0.37 -3.33
CA SER A 30 1.13 -1.46 -4.06
C SER A 30 1.45 -2.84 -3.46
N GLY A 31 2.57 -2.97 -2.74
CA GLY A 31 2.90 -4.16 -1.95
C GLY A 31 1.92 -4.40 -0.80
N LEU A 32 1.53 -3.35 -0.07
CA LEU A 32 0.56 -3.42 1.03
C LEU A 32 -0.84 -3.79 0.53
N ILE A 33 -1.32 -3.14 -0.53
CA ILE A 33 -2.62 -3.50 -1.16
C ILE A 33 -2.62 -4.98 -1.55
N ARG A 34 -1.51 -5.46 -2.13
CA ARG A 34 -1.39 -6.86 -2.57
C ARG A 34 -1.33 -7.85 -1.40
N ALA A 35 -0.61 -7.52 -0.32
CA ALA A 35 -0.56 -8.34 0.89
C ALA A 35 -1.93 -8.42 1.58
N MET A 36 -2.66 -7.30 1.58
CA MET A 36 -4.02 -7.23 2.10
C MET A 36 -4.99 -8.10 1.27
N ASP A 37 -5.01 -7.95 -0.05
CA ASP A 37 -5.84 -8.76 -0.94
C ASP A 37 -5.54 -10.26 -0.74
N MET A 38 -4.26 -10.66 -0.64
CA MET A 38 -3.85 -12.05 -0.35
C MET A 38 -4.37 -12.56 1.01
N SER A 39 -4.34 -11.72 2.04
CA SER A 39 -4.82 -12.10 3.38
C SER A 39 -6.34 -12.34 3.37
N PHE A 40 -7.10 -11.52 2.66
CA PHE A 40 -8.55 -11.72 2.47
C PHE A 40 -8.85 -12.99 1.67
N TYR A 41 -8.10 -13.27 0.60
CA TYR A 41 -8.27 -14.53 -0.14
C TYR A 41 -8.03 -15.75 0.75
N ALA A 42 -6.97 -15.74 1.56
CA ALA A 42 -6.71 -16.82 2.52
C ALA A 42 -7.85 -16.95 3.54
N LEU A 43 -8.41 -15.82 4.02
CA LEU A 43 -9.57 -15.81 4.90
C LEU A 43 -10.80 -16.42 4.23
N PHE A 44 -11.12 -16.02 3.00
CA PHE A 44 -12.29 -16.53 2.26
C PHE A 44 -12.17 -18.02 2.00
N VAL A 45 -11.00 -18.51 1.62
CA VAL A 45 -10.75 -19.95 1.43
C VAL A 45 -10.95 -20.70 2.76
N THR A 46 -10.40 -20.17 3.86
CA THR A 46 -10.53 -20.76 5.19
C THR A 46 -12.00 -20.80 5.64
N LEU A 47 -12.72 -19.70 5.48
CA LEU A 47 -14.15 -19.60 5.80
C LEU A 47 -14.99 -20.50 4.91
N ALA A 48 -14.72 -20.57 3.60
CA ALA A 48 -15.42 -21.47 2.68
C ALA A 48 -15.20 -22.94 3.07
N ALA A 49 -13.98 -23.34 3.42
CA ALA A 49 -13.68 -24.68 3.91
C ALA A 49 -14.46 -24.98 5.20
N LEU A 50 -14.52 -24.03 6.14
CA LEU A 50 -15.30 -24.15 7.37
C LEU A 50 -16.80 -24.22 7.14
N VAL A 51 -17.35 -23.46 6.18
CA VAL A 51 -18.78 -23.51 5.82
C VAL A 51 -19.16 -24.91 5.34
N VAL A 52 -18.34 -25.52 4.49
CA VAL A 52 -18.55 -26.89 3.98
C VAL A 52 -18.43 -27.90 5.12
N MET A 53 -17.43 -27.76 5.98
CA MET A 53 -17.19 -28.69 7.10
C MET A 53 -18.29 -28.63 8.17
N THR A 54 -18.86 -27.45 8.42
CA THR A 54 -19.82 -27.19 9.51
C THR A 54 -21.29 -27.37 9.08
N ARG A 55 -21.58 -27.89 7.88
CA ARG A 55 -22.94 -28.03 7.31
C ARG A 55 -23.76 -26.73 7.31
N GLY A 56 -23.13 -25.57 7.12
CA GLY A 56 -23.85 -24.31 6.97
C GLY A 56 -24.49 -23.75 8.25
N ASN A 57 -23.80 -23.84 9.40
CA ASN A 57 -24.22 -23.13 10.61
C ASN A 57 -24.26 -21.60 10.35
N GLY A 58 -25.38 -20.96 10.71
CA GLY A 58 -25.62 -19.52 10.50
C GLY A 58 -24.53 -18.62 11.08
N HIS A 59 -23.83 -19.06 12.14
CA HIS A 59 -22.68 -18.35 12.69
C HIS A 59 -21.55 -18.18 11.67
N VAL A 60 -21.25 -19.22 10.87
CA VAL A 60 -20.16 -19.19 9.87
C VAL A 60 -20.57 -18.34 8.66
N CYS A 61 -21.86 -18.34 8.29
CA CYS A 61 -22.39 -17.42 7.26
C CYS A 61 -22.24 -15.95 7.66
N ALA A 62 -22.49 -15.59 8.92
CA ALA A 62 -22.30 -14.22 9.41
C ALA A 62 -20.83 -13.78 9.33
N LEU A 63 -19.90 -14.66 9.71
CA LEU A 63 -18.45 -14.41 9.58
C LEU A 63 -18.02 -14.23 8.12
N PHE A 64 -18.58 -15.02 7.20
CA PHE A 64 -18.33 -14.89 5.78
C PHE A 64 -18.85 -13.55 5.22
N ALA A 65 -20.07 -13.16 5.57
CA ALA A 65 -20.66 -11.88 5.18
C ALA A 65 -19.86 -10.67 5.72
N LEU A 66 -19.45 -10.72 6.99
CA LEU A 66 -18.62 -9.68 7.59
C LEU A 66 -17.26 -9.56 6.89
N SER A 67 -16.64 -10.69 6.53
CA SER A 67 -15.38 -10.69 5.79
C SER A 67 -15.51 -10.02 4.42
N ILE A 68 -16.61 -10.28 3.69
CA ILE A 68 -16.91 -9.61 2.42
C ILE A 68 -17.15 -8.11 2.63
N GLY A 69 -17.96 -7.73 3.62
CA GLY A 69 -18.23 -6.32 3.92
C GLY A 69 -16.96 -5.55 4.27
N LEU A 70 -16.06 -6.17 5.03
CA LEU A 70 -14.76 -5.58 5.37
C LEU A 70 -13.88 -5.42 4.13
N PHE A 71 -13.81 -6.43 3.26
CA PHE A 71 -13.04 -6.36 2.02
C PHE A 71 -13.53 -5.24 1.10
N VAL A 72 -14.84 -5.11 0.91
CA VAL A 72 -15.44 -4.05 0.10
C VAL A 72 -15.14 -2.67 0.70
N SER A 73 -15.29 -2.53 2.03
CA SER A 73 -15.00 -1.28 2.74
C SER A 73 -13.56 -0.82 2.51
N ILE A 74 -12.58 -1.74 2.56
CA ILE A 74 -11.18 -1.38 2.34
C ILE A 74 -10.89 -1.10 0.86
N LYS A 75 -11.44 -1.86 -0.08
CA LYS A 75 -11.27 -1.54 -1.52
C LYS A 75 -11.80 -0.15 -1.86
N TRP A 76 -12.95 0.23 -1.30
CA TRP A 76 -13.51 1.57 -1.47
C TRP A 76 -12.59 2.65 -0.86
N PHE A 77 -12.07 2.41 0.34
CA PHE A 77 -11.11 3.32 0.99
C PHE A 77 -9.81 3.50 0.19
N LEU A 78 -9.28 2.44 -0.42
CA LEU A 78 -8.09 2.50 -1.27
C LEU A 78 -8.31 3.32 -2.54
N VAL A 79 -9.48 3.16 -3.18
CA VAL A 79 -9.85 3.99 -4.34
C VAL A 79 -9.91 5.47 -3.93
N GLN A 80 -10.47 5.77 -2.77
CA GLN A 80 -10.57 7.14 -2.28
C GLN A 80 -9.19 7.78 -2.03
N ILE A 81 -8.22 7.00 -1.53
CA ILE A 81 -6.83 7.47 -1.36
C ILE A 81 -6.13 7.64 -2.71
N ALA A 82 -6.32 6.70 -3.64
CA ALA A 82 -5.69 6.79 -4.95
C ALA A 82 -6.17 8.04 -5.73
N GLU A 83 -7.45 8.36 -5.61
CA GLU A 83 -8.04 9.56 -6.23
C GLU A 83 -7.45 10.85 -5.66
N SER A 84 -7.23 10.93 -4.35
CA SER A 84 -6.63 12.12 -3.73
C SER A 84 -5.16 12.28 -4.12
N GLU A 85 -4.40 11.18 -4.22
CA GLU A 85 -3.00 11.23 -4.65
C GLU A 85 -2.84 11.63 -6.13
N GLU A 86 -3.75 11.18 -6.99
CA GLU A 86 -3.71 11.53 -8.41
C GLU A 86 -3.97 13.02 -8.66
N GLN A 87 -4.85 13.64 -7.86
CA GLN A 87 -5.11 15.08 -7.93
C GLN A 87 -3.84 15.91 -7.65
N TYR A 88 -3.12 15.59 -6.57
CA TYR A 88 -1.85 16.26 -6.25
C TYR A 88 -0.80 16.09 -7.35
N ARG A 89 -0.70 14.90 -7.95
CA ARG A 89 0.26 14.62 -9.02
C ARG A 89 -0.05 15.41 -10.30
N ARG A 90 -1.33 15.52 -10.67
CA ARG A 90 -1.76 16.28 -11.86
C ARG A 90 -1.50 17.78 -11.72
N GLU A 91 -1.67 18.33 -10.53
CA GLU A 91 -1.38 19.75 -10.26
C GLU A 91 0.13 20.07 -10.34
N GLN A 92 1.00 19.18 -9.85
CA GLN A 92 2.46 19.35 -9.96
C GLN A 92 2.93 19.32 -11.42
N LEU A 93 2.43 18.35 -12.20
CA LEU A 93 2.76 18.23 -13.63
C LEU A 93 2.28 19.45 -14.44
N ALA A 94 1.13 20.01 -14.10
CA ALA A 94 0.63 21.22 -14.75
C ALA A 94 1.53 22.44 -14.48
N LYS A 95 2.06 22.58 -13.26
CA LYS A 95 3.00 23.66 -12.91
C LYS A 95 4.36 23.51 -13.61
N GLU A 96 4.92 22.30 -13.63
CA GLU A 96 6.19 22.03 -14.33
C GLU A 96 6.10 22.26 -15.85
N GLN A 97 4.96 21.91 -16.47
CA GLN A 97 4.72 22.17 -17.89
C GLN A 97 4.54 23.66 -18.20
N GLN A 98 3.95 24.41 -17.28
CA GLN A 98 3.76 25.85 -17.43
C GLN A 98 5.11 26.58 -17.35
N GLU A 99 5.95 26.24 -16.36
CA GLU A 99 7.32 26.79 -16.24
C GLU A 99 8.19 26.46 -17.46
N THR A 100 8.10 25.23 -17.99
CA THR A 100 8.83 24.84 -19.20
C THR A 100 8.36 25.60 -20.45
N ASN A 101 7.06 25.84 -20.59
CA ASN A 101 6.50 26.55 -21.75
C ASN A 101 6.83 28.05 -21.70
N ASP A 102 6.79 28.68 -20.52
CA ASP A 102 7.19 30.07 -20.34
C ASP A 102 8.70 30.28 -20.59
N ALA A 103 9.55 29.34 -20.14
CA ALA A 103 10.97 29.35 -20.47
C ALA A 103 11.24 29.18 -21.99
N ALA A 104 10.48 28.31 -22.66
CA ALA A 104 10.58 28.10 -24.10
C ALA A 104 10.08 29.29 -24.94
N LYS A 105 9.13 30.09 -24.42
CA LYS A 105 8.67 31.33 -25.06
C LYS A 105 9.65 32.48 -24.87
N GLY A 106 10.30 32.59 -23.71
CA GLY A 106 11.29 33.63 -23.42
C GLY A 106 12.52 33.58 -24.34
N GLY A 107 12.97 32.38 -24.73
CA GLY A 107 14.11 32.20 -25.62
C GLY A 107 13.87 32.49 -27.11
N LYS A 108 12.61 32.72 -27.54
CA LYS A 108 12.28 33.06 -28.94
C LYS A 108 12.07 34.56 -29.18
N ALA A 109 12.12 35.37 -28.11
CA ALA A 109 11.95 36.81 -28.17
C ALA A 109 13.27 37.60 -28.11
N GLN A 110 14.42 36.92 -28.15
CA GLN A 110 15.76 37.52 -28.22
C GLN A 110 16.40 37.28 -29.58
#